data_AF-A0A3P3G3R0-F1
#
_entry.id   AF-A0A3P3G3R0-F1
#
_cell.length_a   1.000
_cell.length_b   1.000
_cell.length_c   1.000
_cell.angle_alpha   90.00
_cell.angle_beta   90.00
_cell.angle_gamma   90.00
#
_symmetry.space_group_name_H-M   'P 1'
#
loop_
_entity.id
_entity.type
_entity.pdbx_description
1 polymer ?
#
loop_
_entity_poly.entity_id
_entity_poly.type
_entity_poly.pdbx_seq_one_letter_code
_entity_poly.pdbx_strand_id
1 'polypeptide(L)'
;MPLHLVGENIDKMRGHRQAEAGKLVQLMRGIYVDAGDDIDQTVRTHAVRIAKYLYPNTYLSAASAVLLGPMRDGRLFLSGRRAQRQRIRALEIIQNKAPDHPSVAPAVVGDDMGELRVDVSSLRQRFLEAFRIRSEHAASFDETMKEGIAARLIEEYGSPEGAADAVFKLARDNDWLDEGSAAERFLKRKPAAPAAVANQAALDLIVAWHGAPIGNLVHDGFEWRWQASDPDGPPLVRQTTPGRLPPFIESLLPEGWLNRVLNSPDERAELRTGKRYMSNITIVERASELAALPADVLLTRLNTFTTEHIFTGIYAGPGRGDIHDTFEQNLARIFATGATPRLSGVQIKAPMFLDPDGTLMPSTNRPFTHILKPAGTSGFEALPAIEWQSMELGRSAGFTMPAIALVAMPDGMPHALAVERFDIRTGLDDVRRIALEDMASVLGVRAEDKYTGTMERIAGALRPLSTDADADLLQLLRRALFAWLIADGDMHLKNMAVLKIAEPGRGDFSSVRMAPLYDAVTTRVFPNLQHDHMALKITGKDERMRRADFRRFAATAGIPAAAADTAMDELVAALTRGLDQLVPPPPLTDGSVGAERAAQMREIVRERLDTFR
;
A
#
# COMPACT_ATOMS: atom_id res chain seq x y z
N MET A 1 -26.92 0.68 -24.00
CA MET A 1 -26.00 -0.28 -23.36
C MET A 1 -26.08 -1.47 -24.28
N PRO A 2 -25.00 -1.81 -24.99
CA PRO A 2 -25.10 -2.68 -26.16
C PRO A 2 -25.61 -4.09 -25.82
N LEU A 3 -25.33 -4.60 -24.61
CA LEU A 3 -25.84 -5.88 -24.11
C LEU A 3 -26.79 -5.72 -22.91
N HIS A 4 -27.91 -6.46 -22.96
CA HIS A 4 -28.91 -6.52 -21.90
C HIS A 4 -29.10 -7.97 -21.40
N LEU A 5 -28.90 -8.17 -20.09
CA LEU A 5 -29.01 -9.44 -19.38
C LEU A 5 -30.14 -9.35 -18.36
N VAL A 6 -31.13 -10.24 -18.49
CA VAL A 6 -32.30 -10.24 -17.61
C VAL A 6 -31.90 -10.56 -16.18
N GLY A 7 -32.28 -9.69 -15.25
CA GLY A 7 -31.94 -9.80 -13.83
C GLY A 7 -30.64 -9.09 -13.43
N GLU A 8 -29.84 -8.62 -14.39
CA GLU A 8 -28.65 -7.82 -14.14
C GLU A 8 -28.91 -6.34 -14.47
N ASN A 9 -29.32 -6.04 -15.71
CA ASN A 9 -29.49 -4.67 -16.19
C ASN A 9 -30.81 -4.41 -16.93
N ILE A 10 -31.64 -5.44 -17.12
CA ILE A 10 -33.00 -5.32 -17.66
C ILE A 10 -33.97 -6.27 -16.96
N ASP A 11 -35.21 -5.85 -16.77
CA ASP A 11 -36.28 -6.74 -16.31
C ASP A 11 -36.86 -7.57 -17.47
N LYS A 12 -37.34 -8.78 -17.16
CA LYS A 12 -37.90 -9.73 -18.13
C LYS A 12 -39.04 -9.14 -18.96
N MET A 13 -39.98 -8.43 -18.34
CA MET A 13 -41.13 -7.84 -19.05
C MET A 13 -40.69 -6.71 -19.97
N ARG A 14 -39.71 -5.90 -19.50
CA ARG A 14 -39.14 -4.81 -20.29
C ARG A 14 -38.36 -5.34 -21.49
N GLY A 15 -37.53 -6.35 -21.31
CA GLY A 15 -36.77 -6.97 -22.40
C GLY A 15 -37.68 -7.56 -23.48
N HIS A 16 -38.72 -8.31 -23.09
CA HIS A 16 -39.67 -8.87 -24.05
C HIS A 16 -40.42 -7.79 -24.84
N ARG A 17 -40.96 -6.77 -24.17
CA ARG A 17 -41.67 -5.66 -24.83
C ARG A 17 -40.78 -4.88 -25.79
N GLN A 18 -39.52 -4.64 -25.42
CA GLN A 18 -38.58 -3.92 -26.30
C GLN A 18 -38.14 -4.76 -27.49
N ALA A 19 -38.07 -6.09 -27.34
CA ALA A 19 -37.83 -7.00 -28.46
C ALA A 19 -39.03 -7.05 -29.43
N GLU A 20 -40.27 -7.10 -28.92
CA GLU A 20 -41.48 -7.01 -29.76
C GLU A 20 -41.57 -5.67 -30.51
N ALA A 21 -41.10 -4.58 -29.90
CA ALA A 21 -41.01 -3.27 -30.52
C ALA A 21 -39.84 -3.11 -31.50
N GLY A 22 -39.05 -4.16 -31.76
CA GLY A 22 -37.90 -4.15 -32.68
C GLY A 22 -36.70 -3.34 -32.19
N LYS A 23 -36.68 -2.93 -30.92
CA LYS A 23 -35.56 -2.15 -30.33
C LYS A 23 -34.42 -3.04 -29.84
N LEU A 24 -34.75 -4.26 -29.43
CA LEU A 24 -33.79 -5.27 -29.00
C LEU A 24 -33.89 -6.51 -29.87
N VAL A 25 -32.75 -7.15 -30.12
CA VAL A 25 -32.67 -8.48 -30.74
C VAL A 25 -32.43 -9.51 -29.65
N GLN A 26 -33.33 -10.47 -29.51
CA GLN A 26 -33.13 -11.58 -28.57
C GLN A 26 -32.11 -12.58 -29.13
N LEU A 27 -31.03 -12.81 -28.40
CA LEU A 27 -30.00 -13.78 -28.76
C LEU A 27 -30.27 -15.15 -28.16
N MET A 28 -30.72 -15.17 -26.91
CA MET A 28 -31.11 -16.37 -26.17
C MET A 28 -32.09 -16.00 -25.06
N ARG A 29 -32.63 -16.97 -24.33
CA ARG A 29 -33.47 -16.70 -23.17
C ARG A 29 -32.70 -15.86 -22.14
N GLY A 30 -33.17 -14.63 -21.91
CA GLY A 30 -32.58 -13.70 -20.94
C GLY A 30 -31.43 -12.83 -21.48
N ILE A 31 -31.07 -12.94 -22.76
CA ILE A 31 -29.96 -12.19 -23.37
C ILE A 31 -30.46 -11.44 -24.61
N TYR A 32 -30.27 -10.12 -24.61
CA TYR A 32 -30.69 -9.22 -25.67
C TYR A 32 -29.56 -8.24 -26.04
N VAL A 33 -29.56 -7.76 -27.28
CA VAL A 33 -28.64 -6.73 -27.78
C VAL A 33 -29.44 -5.61 -28.44
N ASP A 34 -28.95 -4.37 -28.37
CA ASP A 34 -29.57 -3.23 -29.06
C ASP A 34 -29.60 -3.48 -30.58
N ALA A 35 -30.77 -3.32 -31.21
CA ALA A 35 -30.96 -3.69 -32.63
C ALA A 35 -30.18 -2.83 -33.63
N GLY A 36 -29.68 -1.66 -33.19
CA GLY A 36 -28.87 -0.75 -33.99
C GLY A 36 -27.36 -1.01 -33.94
N ASP A 37 -26.90 -1.92 -33.07
CA ASP A 37 -25.48 -2.21 -32.87
C ASP A 37 -25.01 -3.38 -33.76
N ASP A 38 -23.70 -3.48 -33.97
CA ASP A 38 -23.09 -4.68 -34.55
C ASP A 38 -23.18 -5.84 -33.55
N ILE A 39 -24.19 -6.68 -33.74
CA ILE A 39 -24.52 -7.78 -32.83
C ILE A 39 -23.34 -8.75 -32.66
N ASP A 40 -22.62 -9.07 -33.73
CA ASP A 40 -21.51 -10.02 -33.67
C ASP A 40 -20.33 -9.43 -32.90
N GLN A 41 -20.02 -8.16 -33.11
CA GLN A 41 -19.01 -7.44 -32.35
C GLN A 41 -19.39 -7.32 -30.87
N THR A 42 -20.63 -6.92 -30.56
CA THR A 42 -21.14 -6.81 -29.18
C THR A 42 -21.03 -8.15 -28.45
N VAL A 43 -21.43 -9.25 -29.10
CA VAL A 43 -21.34 -10.59 -28.52
C VAL A 43 -19.89 -11.01 -28.24
N ARG A 44 -18.94 -10.63 -29.11
CA ARG A 44 -17.50 -10.88 -28.88
C ARG A 44 -16.94 -10.05 -27.75
N THR A 45 -17.23 -8.76 -27.71
CA THR A 45 -16.78 -7.82 -26.67
C THR A 45 -17.22 -8.29 -25.28
N HIS A 46 -18.47 -8.75 -25.16
CA HIS A 46 -19.04 -9.19 -23.87
C HIS A 46 -19.02 -10.70 -23.65
N ALA A 47 -18.20 -11.46 -24.38
CA ALA A 47 -18.25 -12.92 -24.37
C ALA A 47 -18.08 -13.52 -22.97
N VAL A 48 -17.15 -12.99 -22.17
CA VAL A 48 -16.93 -13.46 -20.78
C VAL A 48 -18.11 -13.11 -19.88
N ARG A 49 -18.70 -11.92 -20.03
CA ARG A 49 -19.90 -11.51 -19.27
C ARG A 49 -21.10 -12.40 -19.59
N ILE A 50 -21.32 -12.68 -20.88
CA ILE A 50 -22.35 -13.62 -21.35
C ILE A 50 -22.11 -15.02 -20.77
N ALA A 51 -20.86 -15.50 -20.82
CA ALA A 51 -20.51 -16.80 -20.27
C ALA A 51 -20.73 -16.89 -18.76
N LYS A 52 -20.31 -15.87 -17.99
CA LYS A 52 -20.54 -15.81 -16.54
C LYS A 52 -22.03 -15.84 -16.20
N TYR A 53 -22.85 -15.11 -16.96
CA TYR A 53 -24.31 -15.09 -16.78
C TYR A 53 -24.93 -16.47 -17.02
N LEU A 54 -24.49 -17.19 -18.05
CA LEU A 54 -25.02 -18.51 -18.40
C LEU A 54 -24.46 -19.64 -17.55
N TYR A 55 -23.23 -19.51 -17.10
CA TYR A 55 -22.45 -20.56 -16.45
C TYR A 55 -21.76 -20.04 -15.18
N PRO A 56 -22.51 -19.59 -14.15
CA PRO A 56 -21.94 -18.91 -12.98
C PRO A 56 -21.02 -19.78 -12.12
N ASN A 57 -21.08 -21.11 -12.26
CA ASN A 57 -20.25 -22.06 -11.51
C ASN A 57 -19.14 -22.67 -12.39
N THR A 58 -18.59 -21.88 -13.31
CA THR A 58 -17.50 -22.28 -14.21
C THR A 58 -16.36 -21.28 -14.15
N TYR A 59 -15.18 -21.71 -14.58
CA TYR A 59 -14.00 -20.86 -14.70
C TYR A 59 -13.51 -20.84 -16.15
N LEU A 60 -12.87 -19.74 -16.57
CA LEU A 60 -12.19 -19.70 -17.86
C LEU A 60 -11.03 -20.69 -17.85
N SER A 61 -10.90 -21.47 -18.91
CA SER A 61 -9.83 -22.48 -19.06
C SER A 61 -9.15 -22.36 -20.42
N ALA A 62 -8.09 -23.13 -20.61
CA ALA A 62 -7.32 -23.19 -21.85
C ALA A 62 -6.85 -21.80 -22.34
N ALA A 63 -6.84 -21.55 -23.64
CA ALA A 63 -6.46 -20.24 -24.20
C ALA A 63 -7.32 -19.09 -23.66
N SER A 64 -8.60 -19.32 -23.32
CA SER A 64 -9.46 -18.27 -22.77
C SER A 64 -9.03 -17.81 -21.38
N ALA A 65 -8.36 -18.66 -20.60
CA ALA A 65 -7.76 -18.28 -19.31
C ALA A 65 -6.44 -17.50 -19.46
N VAL A 66 -5.81 -17.55 -20.64
CA VAL A 66 -4.64 -16.75 -20.98
C VAL A 66 -5.08 -15.40 -21.53
N LEU A 67 -6.04 -15.42 -22.44
CA LEU A 67 -6.57 -14.23 -23.12
C LEU A 67 -7.54 -13.42 -22.26
N LEU A 68 -8.05 -14.02 -21.17
CA LEU A 68 -9.17 -13.48 -20.38
C LEU A 68 -10.38 -13.13 -21.25
N GLY A 69 -10.62 -13.93 -22.28
CA GLY A 69 -11.54 -13.62 -23.37
C GLY A 69 -11.68 -14.75 -24.39
N PRO A 70 -12.51 -14.56 -25.43
CA PRO A 70 -12.64 -15.53 -26.51
C PRO A 70 -11.39 -15.49 -27.40
N MET A 71 -11.12 -16.60 -28.07
CA MET A 71 -10.16 -16.67 -29.17
C MET A 71 -10.59 -15.78 -30.34
N ARG A 72 -9.66 -15.48 -31.25
CA ARG A 72 -9.93 -14.70 -32.48
C ARG A 72 -11.05 -15.28 -33.32
N ASP A 73 -11.17 -16.61 -33.40
CA ASP A 73 -12.24 -17.29 -34.13
C ASP A 73 -13.61 -17.24 -33.43
N GLY A 74 -13.67 -16.75 -32.18
CA GLY A 74 -14.89 -16.63 -31.38
C GLY A 74 -15.13 -17.77 -30.40
N ARG A 75 -14.22 -18.74 -30.28
CA ARG A 75 -14.34 -19.81 -29.27
C ARG A 75 -13.97 -19.30 -27.88
N LEU A 76 -14.79 -19.61 -26.88
CA LEU A 76 -14.53 -19.32 -25.47
C LEU A 76 -14.53 -20.61 -24.66
N PHE A 77 -13.44 -20.90 -23.97
CA PHE A 77 -13.26 -22.13 -23.21
C PHE A 77 -13.57 -21.94 -21.73
N LEU A 78 -14.43 -22.82 -21.22
CA LEU A 78 -14.81 -22.90 -19.82
C LEU A 78 -14.57 -24.31 -19.29
N SER A 79 -14.35 -24.43 -17.99
CA SER A 79 -14.36 -25.71 -17.29
C SER A 79 -15.39 -25.70 -16.17
N GLY A 80 -16.13 -26.80 -16.01
CA GLY A 80 -17.06 -26.97 -14.89
C GLY A 80 -17.63 -28.39 -14.80
N ARG A 81 -18.80 -28.56 -14.19
CA ARG A 81 -19.35 -29.91 -13.90
C ARG A 81 -19.79 -30.71 -15.13
N ARG A 82 -20.05 -30.06 -16.27
CA ARG A 82 -20.64 -30.67 -17.46
C ARG A 82 -19.79 -30.36 -18.68
N ALA A 83 -19.80 -31.28 -19.65
CA ALA A 83 -19.33 -31.00 -20.99
C ALA A 83 -20.52 -30.56 -21.84
N GLN A 84 -20.45 -29.36 -22.43
CA GLN A 84 -21.50 -28.83 -23.30
C GLN A 84 -20.96 -27.72 -24.21
N ARG A 85 -21.65 -27.50 -25.33
CA ARG A 85 -21.32 -26.48 -26.31
C ARG A 85 -22.54 -25.64 -26.61
N GLN A 86 -22.36 -24.33 -26.63
CA GLN A 86 -23.42 -23.39 -26.98
C GLN A 86 -22.89 -22.33 -27.93
N ARG A 87 -23.52 -22.21 -29.09
CA ARG A 87 -23.24 -21.13 -30.02
C ARG A 87 -24.24 -20.00 -29.83
N ILE A 88 -23.75 -18.77 -29.78
CA ILE A 88 -24.53 -17.54 -29.74
C ILE A 88 -23.89 -16.60 -30.75
N ARG A 89 -24.46 -16.54 -31.97
CA ARG A 89 -23.93 -15.68 -33.05
C ARG A 89 -22.44 -15.97 -33.31
N ALA A 90 -21.58 -14.96 -33.31
CA ALA A 90 -20.13 -15.07 -33.47
C ALA A 90 -19.37 -15.71 -32.27
N LEU A 91 -20.03 -15.98 -31.14
CA LEU A 91 -19.44 -16.63 -29.97
C LEU A 91 -19.80 -18.11 -29.91
N GLU A 92 -18.81 -18.96 -29.64
CA GLU A 92 -19.01 -20.37 -29.37
C GLU A 92 -18.41 -20.72 -28.01
N ILE A 93 -19.28 -20.94 -27.02
CA ILE A 93 -18.88 -21.33 -25.66
C ILE A 93 -18.71 -22.83 -25.61
N ILE A 94 -17.52 -23.27 -25.24
CA ILE A 94 -17.11 -24.67 -25.14
C ILE A 94 -16.79 -24.93 -23.67
N GLN A 95 -17.72 -25.56 -22.97
CA GLN A 95 -17.51 -25.99 -21.60
C GLN A 95 -17.04 -27.44 -21.58
N ASN A 96 -15.89 -27.69 -20.97
CA ASN A 96 -15.39 -29.02 -20.69
C ASN A 96 -15.62 -29.41 -19.23
N LYS A 97 -15.59 -30.73 -18.97
CA LYS A 97 -15.61 -31.23 -17.60
C LYS A 97 -14.30 -30.85 -16.92
N ALA A 98 -14.39 -30.11 -15.82
CA ALA A 98 -13.26 -29.82 -14.95
C ALA A 98 -12.64 -31.12 -14.42
N PRO A 99 -11.32 -31.15 -14.17
CA PRO A 99 -10.72 -32.29 -13.48
C PRO A 99 -11.20 -32.35 -12.03
N ASP A 100 -10.83 -33.42 -11.33
CA ASP A 100 -11.33 -33.69 -9.98
C ASP A 100 -10.77 -32.70 -8.94
N HIS A 101 -9.54 -32.22 -9.14
CA HIS A 101 -8.83 -31.28 -8.27
C HIS A 101 -8.31 -30.05 -9.04
N PRO A 102 -9.20 -29.22 -9.62
CA PRO A 102 -8.79 -28.10 -10.45
C PRO A 102 -8.11 -27.04 -9.59
N SER A 103 -6.98 -26.52 -10.07
CA SER A 103 -6.37 -25.34 -9.47
C SER A 103 -6.85 -24.08 -10.20
N VAL A 104 -7.54 -23.19 -9.49
CA VAL A 104 -8.11 -21.94 -10.02
C VAL A 104 -7.54 -20.73 -9.31
N ALA A 105 -7.61 -19.58 -9.96
CA ALA A 105 -7.26 -18.27 -9.41
C ALA A 105 -8.30 -17.23 -9.85
N PRO A 106 -8.59 -16.20 -9.03
CA PRO A 106 -9.44 -15.10 -9.45
C PRO A 106 -8.73 -14.22 -10.48
N ALA A 107 -9.48 -13.70 -11.45
CA ALA A 107 -9.03 -12.70 -12.43
C ALA A 107 -10.10 -11.62 -12.64
N VAL A 108 -9.69 -10.46 -13.14
CA VAL A 108 -10.59 -9.35 -13.52
C VAL A 108 -10.61 -9.21 -15.03
N VAL A 109 -11.80 -9.19 -15.61
CA VAL A 109 -12.03 -8.97 -17.04
C VAL A 109 -12.82 -7.68 -17.22
N GLY A 110 -12.37 -6.82 -18.12
CA GLY A 110 -13.06 -5.57 -18.47
C GLY A 110 -13.75 -5.65 -19.83
N ASP A 111 -14.92 -5.03 -19.93
CA ASP A 111 -15.58 -4.66 -21.18
C ASP A 111 -16.15 -3.23 -21.07
N ASP A 112 -16.82 -2.74 -22.11
CA ASP A 112 -17.44 -1.41 -22.16
C ASP A 112 -18.65 -1.25 -21.22
N MET A 113 -19.08 -2.32 -20.53
CA MET A 113 -20.05 -2.27 -19.43
C MET A 113 -19.38 -2.31 -18.05
N GLY A 114 -18.04 -2.25 -17.99
CA GLY A 114 -17.25 -2.21 -16.77
C GLY A 114 -16.48 -3.50 -16.49
N GLU A 115 -15.91 -3.60 -15.30
CA GLU A 115 -15.11 -4.75 -14.89
C GLU A 115 -15.96 -5.85 -14.23
N LEU A 116 -15.53 -7.11 -14.37
CA LEU A 116 -16.13 -8.25 -13.70
C LEU A 116 -15.07 -9.24 -13.20
N ARG A 117 -15.27 -9.77 -11.99
CA ARG A 117 -14.41 -10.84 -11.44
C ARG A 117 -14.85 -12.21 -11.94
N VAL A 118 -13.91 -13.04 -12.38
CA VAL A 118 -14.14 -14.43 -12.80
C VAL A 118 -13.07 -15.33 -12.21
N ASP A 119 -13.39 -16.61 -12.06
CA ASP A 119 -12.37 -17.62 -11.80
C ASP A 119 -11.75 -18.07 -13.12
N VAL A 120 -10.44 -18.32 -13.10
CA VAL A 120 -9.69 -18.84 -14.25
C VAL A 120 -8.79 -19.99 -13.78
N SER A 121 -8.39 -20.88 -14.70
CA SER A 121 -7.35 -21.87 -14.42
C SER A 121 -6.10 -21.17 -13.89
N SER A 122 -5.51 -21.66 -12.79
CA SER A 122 -4.25 -21.14 -12.27
C SER A 122 -3.12 -21.30 -13.29
N LEU A 123 -1.97 -20.66 -13.09
CA LEU A 123 -0.86 -20.75 -14.06
C LEU A 123 -0.42 -22.21 -14.30
N ARG A 124 -0.30 -23.00 -13.24
CA ARG A 124 0.03 -24.43 -13.31
C ARG A 124 -1.07 -25.24 -14.02
N GLN A 125 -2.34 -24.97 -13.70
CA GLN A 125 -3.48 -25.64 -14.32
C GLN A 125 -3.56 -25.33 -15.83
N ARG A 126 -3.41 -24.05 -16.22
CA ARG A 126 -3.36 -23.61 -17.62
C ARG A 126 -2.25 -24.29 -18.39
N PHE A 127 -1.08 -24.41 -17.76
CA PHE A 127 0.05 -25.08 -18.39
C PHE A 127 -0.23 -26.55 -18.65
N LEU A 128 -0.79 -27.28 -17.66
CA LEU A 128 -1.21 -28.68 -17.86
C LEU A 128 -2.29 -28.82 -18.94
N GLU A 129 -3.26 -27.89 -18.96
CA GLU A 129 -4.32 -27.87 -19.98
C GLU A 129 -3.76 -27.78 -21.40
N ALA A 130 -2.61 -27.11 -21.59
CA ALA A 130 -1.94 -26.99 -22.88
C ALA A 130 -1.36 -28.31 -23.41
N PHE A 131 -1.20 -29.32 -22.56
CA PHE A 131 -0.69 -30.65 -22.94
C PHE A 131 -1.77 -31.74 -22.94
N ARG A 132 -3.03 -31.40 -22.64
CA ARG A 132 -4.15 -32.35 -22.61
C ARG A 132 -4.25 -33.18 -23.87
N ILE A 133 -4.21 -34.50 -23.70
CA ILE A 133 -4.24 -35.44 -24.83
C ILE A 133 -5.62 -35.40 -25.50
N ARG A 134 -5.63 -35.22 -26.84
CA ARG A 134 -6.84 -35.21 -27.68
C ARG A 134 -7.91 -34.22 -27.19
N SER A 135 -7.49 -33.05 -26.70
CA SER A 135 -8.39 -32.02 -26.20
C SER A 135 -8.39 -30.76 -27.07
N GLU A 136 -9.57 -30.20 -27.31
CA GLU A 136 -9.70 -28.86 -27.89
C GLU A 136 -9.06 -27.77 -27.00
N HIS A 137 -8.88 -28.03 -25.69
CA HIS A 137 -8.09 -27.16 -24.81
C HIS A 137 -6.65 -27.07 -25.30
N ALA A 138 -5.97 -28.21 -25.44
CA ALA A 138 -4.58 -28.23 -25.89
C ALA A 138 -4.42 -27.63 -27.29
N ALA A 139 -5.36 -27.92 -28.20
CA ALA A 139 -5.37 -27.36 -29.55
C ALA A 139 -5.62 -25.84 -29.59
N SER A 140 -6.10 -25.23 -28.50
CA SER A 140 -6.29 -23.78 -28.42
C SER A 140 -5.00 -23.00 -28.12
N PHE A 141 -3.95 -23.67 -27.62
CA PHE A 141 -2.67 -23.05 -27.33
C PHE A 141 -1.74 -23.08 -28.55
N ASP A 142 -1.21 -21.93 -28.90
CA ASP A 142 -0.02 -21.85 -29.75
C ASP A 142 1.27 -21.97 -28.91
N GLU A 143 2.41 -22.12 -29.56
CA GLU A 143 3.68 -22.25 -28.84
C GLU A 143 4.09 -21.00 -28.07
N THR A 144 3.75 -19.81 -28.60
CA THR A 144 3.97 -18.53 -27.93
C THR A 144 3.27 -18.47 -26.56
N MET A 145 2.01 -18.92 -26.47
CA MET A 145 1.27 -19.00 -25.21
C MET A 145 1.93 -19.97 -24.23
N LYS A 146 2.37 -21.14 -24.71
CA LYS A 146 3.05 -22.13 -23.86
C LYS A 146 4.37 -21.62 -23.32
N GLU A 147 5.18 -20.99 -24.18
CA GLU A 147 6.45 -20.36 -23.79
C GLU A 147 6.24 -19.23 -22.77
N GLY A 148 5.21 -18.40 -22.96
CA GLY A 148 4.85 -17.35 -22.00
C GLY A 148 4.47 -17.91 -20.63
N ILE A 149 3.63 -18.95 -20.58
CA ILE A 149 3.25 -19.61 -19.32
C ILE A 149 4.47 -20.28 -18.66
N ALA A 150 5.31 -20.94 -19.45
CA ALA A 150 6.52 -21.61 -18.97
C ALA A 150 7.50 -20.63 -18.31
N ALA A 151 7.78 -19.48 -18.96
CA ALA A 151 8.65 -18.46 -18.41
C ALA A 151 8.14 -17.94 -17.05
N ARG A 152 6.83 -17.71 -16.94
CA ARG A 152 6.17 -17.28 -15.69
C ARG A 152 6.27 -18.32 -14.58
N LEU A 153 6.09 -19.60 -14.91
CA LEU A 153 6.26 -20.68 -13.92
C LEU A 153 7.70 -20.78 -13.44
N ILE A 154 8.68 -20.64 -14.34
CA ILE A 154 10.11 -20.67 -13.98
C ILE A 154 10.44 -19.51 -13.03
N GLU A 155 9.90 -18.33 -13.29
CA GLU A 155 10.05 -17.17 -12.41
C GLU A 155 9.42 -17.40 -11.03
N GLU A 156 8.19 -17.95 -10.98
CA GLU A 156 7.47 -18.24 -9.72
C GLU A 156 8.20 -19.27 -8.84
N TYR A 157 8.76 -20.32 -9.45
CA TYR A 157 9.40 -21.44 -8.75
C TYR A 157 10.94 -21.39 -8.78
N GLY A 158 11.51 -20.28 -9.26
CA GLY A 158 12.95 -19.98 -9.29
C GLY A 158 13.80 -20.79 -10.27
N SER A 159 13.28 -21.89 -10.85
CA SER A 159 14.00 -22.75 -11.79
C SER A 159 13.04 -23.56 -12.67
N PRO A 160 13.50 -24.04 -13.85
CA PRO A 160 12.79 -25.05 -14.65
C PRO A 160 12.41 -26.30 -13.88
N GLU A 161 13.29 -26.78 -13.00
CA GLU A 161 13.07 -27.94 -12.15
C GLU A 161 11.97 -27.68 -11.13
N GLY A 162 12.03 -26.56 -10.41
CA GLY A 162 11.01 -26.17 -9.44
C GLY A 162 9.63 -25.98 -10.07
N ALA A 163 9.59 -25.35 -11.26
CA ALA A 163 8.38 -25.19 -12.04
C ALA A 163 7.80 -26.55 -12.47
N ALA A 164 8.65 -27.45 -12.96
CA ALA A 164 8.25 -28.79 -13.37
C ALA A 164 7.69 -29.58 -12.20
N ASP A 165 8.34 -29.57 -11.04
CA ASP A 165 7.88 -30.27 -9.84
C ASP A 165 6.50 -29.77 -9.38
N ALA A 166 6.29 -28.45 -9.39
CA ALA A 166 5.03 -27.84 -8.97
C ALA A 166 3.88 -28.16 -9.92
N VAL A 167 4.15 -28.20 -11.23
CA VAL A 167 3.21 -28.61 -12.28
C VAL A 167 2.92 -30.11 -12.19
N PHE A 168 3.96 -30.94 -12.02
CA PHE A 168 3.85 -32.39 -11.96
C PHE A 168 3.08 -32.86 -10.72
N LYS A 169 3.23 -32.16 -9.59
CA LYS A 169 2.41 -32.38 -8.40
C LYS A 169 0.92 -32.21 -8.71
N LEU A 170 0.55 -31.11 -9.38
CA LEU A 170 -0.83 -30.85 -9.78
C LEU A 170 -1.34 -31.88 -10.80
N ALA A 171 -0.47 -32.32 -11.72
CA ALA A 171 -0.79 -33.40 -12.65
C ALA A 171 -1.12 -34.70 -11.93
N ARG A 172 -0.33 -35.09 -10.94
CA ARG A 172 -0.58 -36.28 -10.12
C ARG A 172 -1.90 -36.19 -9.37
N ASP A 173 -2.19 -35.03 -8.79
CA ASP A 173 -3.45 -34.82 -8.05
C ASP A 173 -4.68 -34.92 -8.97
N ASN A 174 -4.53 -34.76 -10.28
CA ASN A 174 -5.60 -34.85 -11.28
C ASN A 174 -5.53 -36.09 -12.19
N ASP A 175 -4.64 -37.04 -11.91
CA ASP A 175 -4.38 -38.24 -12.74
C ASP A 175 -3.99 -37.91 -14.21
N TRP A 176 -3.19 -36.85 -14.39
CA TRP A 176 -2.74 -36.32 -15.68
C TRP A 176 -1.23 -36.54 -15.89
N LEU A 177 -0.73 -37.74 -15.60
CA LEU A 177 0.71 -38.03 -15.55
C LEU A 177 1.41 -37.87 -16.90
N ASP A 178 0.74 -38.21 -18.01
CA ASP A 178 1.28 -38.04 -19.35
C ASP A 178 1.41 -36.55 -19.73
N GLU A 179 0.40 -35.74 -19.39
CA GLU A 179 0.44 -34.29 -19.55
C GLU A 179 1.53 -33.67 -18.67
N GLY A 180 1.66 -34.11 -17.42
CA GLY A 180 2.74 -33.70 -16.52
C GLY A 180 4.11 -33.98 -17.10
N SER A 181 4.31 -35.16 -17.68
CA SER A 181 5.56 -35.56 -18.33
C SER A 181 5.86 -34.78 -19.61
N ALA A 182 4.82 -34.37 -20.35
CA ALA A 182 4.98 -33.50 -21.53
C ALA A 182 5.31 -32.06 -21.13
N ALA A 183 4.64 -31.53 -20.10
CA ALA A 183 4.87 -30.21 -19.53
C ALA A 183 6.28 -30.07 -18.94
N GLU A 184 6.75 -31.09 -18.22
CA GLU A 184 8.11 -31.15 -17.68
C GLU A 184 9.17 -31.08 -18.80
N ARG A 185 9.00 -31.88 -19.87
CA ARG A 185 9.91 -31.84 -21.03
C ARG A 185 9.92 -30.47 -21.70
N PHE A 186 8.79 -29.77 -21.72
CA PHE A 186 8.70 -28.43 -22.26
C PHE A 186 9.44 -27.41 -21.39
N LEU A 187 9.23 -27.43 -20.08
CA LEU A 187 9.89 -26.52 -19.12
C LEU A 187 11.41 -26.68 -19.12
N LYS A 188 11.90 -27.91 -19.30
CA LYS A 188 13.33 -28.22 -19.32
C LYS A 188 14.01 -27.90 -20.65
N ARG A 189 13.26 -27.46 -21.68
CA ARG A 189 13.83 -26.95 -22.93
C ARG A 189 14.18 -25.47 -22.78
N LYS A 190 15.34 -25.02 -23.27
CA LYS A 190 15.69 -23.59 -23.32
C LYS A 190 14.62 -22.81 -24.11
N PRO A 191 13.86 -21.87 -23.50
CA PRO A 191 12.85 -21.11 -24.22
C PRO A 191 13.48 -20.02 -25.09
N ALA A 192 12.87 -19.73 -26.24
CA ALA A 192 12.97 -18.42 -26.86
C ALA A 192 11.89 -17.52 -26.22
N ALA A 193 12.15 -16.23 -26.03
CA ALA A 193 11.19 -15.31 -25.43
C ALA A 193 10.18 -14.83 -26.49
N PRO A 194 8.86 -15.01 -26.30
CA PRO A 194 7.88 -14.43 -27.21
C PRO A 194 7.20 -13.18 -26.65
N ALA A 195 6.75 -12.33 -27.56
CA ALA A 195 6.02 -11.08 -27.28
C ALA A 195 4.53 -11.36 -26.99
N ALA A 196 4.01 -10.82 -25.88
CA ALA A 196 2.64 -11.01 -25.43
C ALA A 196 1.64 -10.06 -26.13
N VAL A 197 0.42 -10.54 -26.37
CA VAL A 197 -0.73 -9.73 -26.75
C VAL A 197 -1.19 -8.93 -25.52
N ALA A 198 -1.17 -7.60 -25.60
CA ALA A 198 -1.42 -6.71 -24.47
C ALA A 198 -2.89 -6.74 -24.03
N ASN A 199 -3.12 -7.08 -22.76
CA ASN A 199 -4.40 -6.86 -22.07
C ASN A 199 -4.67 -5.35 -22.00
N GLN A 200 -5.87 -4.89 -22.37
CA GLN A 200 -6.23 -3.46 -22.29
C GLN A 200 -6.33 -2.95 -20.84
N ALA A 201 -6.47 -3.86 -19.87
CA ALA A 201 -6.38 -3.54 -18.45
C ALA A 201 -4.92 -3.43 -17.94
N ALA A 202 -3.94 -3.62 -18.83
CA ALA A 202 -2.54 -3.46 -18.47
C ALA A 202 -2.25 -2.01 -18.05
N LEU A 203 -1.44 -1.86 -17.02
CA LEU A 203 -0.93 -0.59 -16.52
C LEU A 203 0.57 -0.60 -16.70
N ASP A 204 1.09 0.55 -17.09
CA ASP A 204 2.52 0.83 -17.12
C ASP A 204 2.70 2.22 -16.53
N LEU A 205 3.22 2.26 -15.30
CA LEU A 205 3.34 3.48 -14.51
C LEU A 205 4.82 3.83 -14.33
N ILE A 206 5.18 5.04 -14.73
CA ILE A 206 6.50 5.60 -14.48
C ILE A 206 6.59 5.97 -13.00
N VAL A 207 7.54 5.39 -12.28
CA VAL A 207 7.89 5.79 -10.92
C VAL A 207 9.11 6.70 -10.99
N ALA A 208 8.98 7.90 -10.42
CA ALA A 208 10.06 8.88 -10.33
C ALA A 208 10.37 9.21 -8.87
N TRP A 209 11.65 9.48 -8.59
CA TRP A 209 12.14 9.86 -7.27
C TRP A 209 12.85 11.21 -7.37
N HIS A 210 12.35 12.21 -6.64
CA HIS A 210 12.75 13.62 -6.80
C HIS A 210 12.64 14.11 -8.26
N GLY A 211 11.60 13.68 -8.97
CA GLY A 211 11.31 14.06 -10.36
C GLY A 211 12.11 13.31 -11.43
N ALA A 212 13.09 12.48 -11.04
CA ALA A 212 13.85 11.65 -11.98
C ALA A 212 13.23 10.25 -12.09
N PRO A 213 12.87 9.75 -13.29
CA PRO A 213 12.37 8.39 -13.46
C PRO A 213 13.38 7.33 -12.98
N ILE A 214 12.93 6.44 -12.10
CA ILE A 214 13.75 5.35 -11.54
C ILE A 214 13.30 3.97 -12.04
N GLY A 215 12.18 3.90 -12.76
CA GLY A 215 11.71 2.67 -13.39
C GLY A 215 10.22 2.69 -13.69
N ASN A 216 9.74 1.54 -14.15
CA ASN A 216 8.36 1.31 -14.52
C ASN A 216 7.75 0.24 -13.62
N LEU A 217 6.57 0.54 -13.10
CA LEU A 217 5.72 -0.39 -12.38
C LEU A 217 4.61 -0.85 -13.33
N VAL A 218 4.72 -2.09 -13.80
CA VAL A 218 3.82 -2.69 -14.79
C VAL A 218 2.84 -3.62 -14.09
N HIS A 219 1.59 -3.62 -14.52
CA HIS A 219 0.60 -4.62 -14.14
C HIS A 219 -0.13 -5.13 -15.38
N ASP A 220 -0.07 -6.41 -15.71
CA ASP A 220 -0.67 -6.96 -16.95
C ASP A 220 -2.16 -7.35 -16.84
N GLY A 221 -2.75 -7.11 -15.68
CA GLY A 221 -4.12 -7.51 -15.34
C GLY A 221 -4.19 -8.72 -14.40
N PHE A 222 -3.05 -9.36 -14.14
CA PHE A 222 -2.93 -10.43 -13.16
C PHE A 222 -1.94 -10.09 -12.04
N GLU A 223 -0.83 -9.43 -12.34
CA GLU A 223 0.32 -9.33 -11.44
C GLU A 223 1.12 -8.04 -11.64
N TRP A 224 1.84 -7.64 -10.59
CA TRP A 224 2.77 -6.51 -10.63
C TRP A 224 4.18 -6.93 -11.03
N ARG A 225 4.88 -6.08 -11.79
CA ARG A 225 6.28 -6.23 -12.18
C ARG A 225 7.01 -4.89 -12.06
N TRP A 226 8.16 -4.91 -11.39
CA TRP A 226 9.05 -3.74 -11.31
C TRP A 226 10.17 -3.85 -12.35
N GLN A 227 10.37 -2.80 -13.13
CA GLN A 227 11.44 -2.68 -14.11
C GLN A 227 12.27 -1.42 -13.78
N ALA A 228 13.42 -1.59 -13.14
CA ALA A 228 14.32 -0.49 -12.84
C ALA A 228 14.85 0.15 -14.14
N SER A 229 14.91 1.48 -14.20
CA SER A 229 15.52 2.19 -15.33
C SER A 229 17.05 2.10 -15.30
N ASP A 230 17.62 2.02 -14.10
CA ASP A 230 19.04 1.84 -13.83
C ASP A 230 19.22 0.67 -12.84
N PRO A 231 19.53 -0.54 -13.34
CA PRO A 231 19.76 -1.71 -12.49
C PRO A 231 20.95 -1.58 -11.54
N ASP A 232 21.92 -0.72 -11.89
CA ASP A 232 23.12 -0.45 -11.08
C ASP A 232 22.90 0.72 -10.11
N GLY A 233 21.72 1.35 -10.15
CA GLY A 233 21.33 2.45 -9.27
C GLY A 233 20.91 2.00 -7.85
N PRO A 234 20.71 2.95 -6.92
CA PRO A 234 20.30 2.64 -5.56
C PRO A 234 18.98 1.85 -5.54
N PRO A 235 18.93 0.65 -4.92
CA PRO A 235 17.79 -0.25 -5.02
C PRO A 235 16.66 0.17 -4.06
N LEU A 236 16.03 1.31 -4.34
CA LEU A 236 14.94 1.85 -3.54
C LEU A 236 13.67 0.98 -3.66
N VAL A 237 13.20 0.80 -4.90
CA VAL A 237 12.07 -0.08 -5.19
C VAL A 237 12.60 -1.48 -5.46
N ARG A 238 12.17 -2.45 -4.65
CA ARG A 238 12.60 -3.85 -4.76
C ARG A 238 11.37 -4.74 -4.82
N GLN A 239 11.30 -5.59 -5.85
CA GLN A 239 10.28 -6.62 -5.93
C GLN A 239 10.74 -7.85 -5.14
N THR A 240 10.48 -7.85 -3.84
CA THR A 240 10.88 -8.96 -2.94
C THR A 240 10.00 -10.20 -3.08
N THR A 241 8.78 -10.03 -3.59
CA THR A 241 7.81 -11.10 -3.81
C THR A 241 7.33 -11.03 -5.26
N PRO A 242 7.66 -12.03 -6.11
CA PRO A 242 7.23 -12.05 -7.51
C PRO A 242 5.72 -11.89 -7.67
N GLY A 243 5.31 -11.10 -8.67
CA GLY A 243 3.91 -10.84 -9.01
C GLY A 243 3.14 -9.93 -8.03
N ARG A 244 3.71 -9.58 -6.88
CA ARG A 244 3.12 -8.63 -5.93
C ARG A 244 3.68 -7.22 -6.11
N LEU A 245 2.90 -6.23 -5.64
CA LEU A 245 3.32 -4.85 -5.57
C LEU A 245 4.61 -4.76 -4.71
N PRO A 246 5.65 -4.03 -5.15
CA PRO A 246 6.85 -3.85 -4.34
C PRO A 246 6.51 -3.26 -2.96
N PRO A 247 7.02 -3.80 -1.84
CA PRO A 247 6.64 -3.35 -0.49
C PRO A 247 6.85 -1.85 -0.25
N PHE A 248 7.90 -1.26 -0.84
CA PHE A 248 8.12 0.18 -0.75
C PHE A 248 6.96 0.97 -1.37
N ILE A 249 6.47 0.56 -2.54
CA ILE A 249 5.32 1.22 -3.20
C ILE A 249 4.03 0.97 -2.41
N GLU A 250 3.80 -0.26 -1.95
CA GLU A 250 2.66 -0.59 -1.09
C GLU A 250 2.62 0.29 0.16
N SER A 251 3.77 0.56 0.78
CA SER A 251 3.85 1.35 2.01
C SER A 251 3.45 2.82 1.84
N LEU A 252 3.53 3.35 0.60
CA LEU A 252 3.14 4.71 0.26
C LEU A 252 1.62 4.89 0.12
N LEU A 253 0.89 3.79 -0.06
CA LEU A 253 -0.54 3.85 -0.34
C LEU A 253 -1.35 4.29 0.90
N PRO A 254 -2.46 5.02 0.70
CA PRO A 254 -3.41 5.35 1.77
C PRO A 254 -3.95 4.12 2.51
N GLU A 255 -4.20 4.30 3.81
CA GLU A 255 -4.85 3.30 4.67
C GLU A 255 -6.05 3.91 5.40
N GLY A 256 -6.84 3.07 6.07
CA GLY A 256 -7.85 3.52 7.03
C GLY A 256 -8.88 4.50 6.48
N TRP A 257 -8.94 5.71 7.04
CA TRP A 257 -9.92 6.73 6.65
C TRP A 257 -9.74 7.19 5.19
N LEU A 258 -8.51 7.48 4.76
CA LEU A 258 -8.28 8.04 3.43
C LEU A 258 -8.63 7.04 2.33
N ASN A 259 -8.29 5.75 2.53
CA ASN A 259 -8.69 4.70 1.60
C ASN A 259 -10.23 4.58 1.47
N ARG A 260 -10.96 4.65 2.60
CA ARG A 260 -12.44 4.66 2.59
C ARG A 260 -13.02 5.86 1.85
N VAL A 261 -12.38 7.02 1.98
CA VAL A 261 -12.82 8.26 1.33
C VAL A 261 -12.57 8.26 -0.17
N LEU A 262 -11.40 7.77 -0.59
CA LEU A 262 -11.04 7.65 -2.00
C LEU A 262 -11.88 6.59 -2.71
N ASN A 263 -12.39 5.60 -1.95
CA ASN A 263 -13.22 4.50 -2.46
C ASN A 263 -12.51 3.72 -3.59
N SER A 264 -11.19 3.62 -3.49
CA SER A 264 -10.36 2.87 -4.43
C SER A 264 -10.60 1.36 -4.22
N PRO A 265 -11.11 0.63 -5.23
CA PRO A 265 -11.44 -0.79 -5.08
C PRO A 265 -10.20 -1.68 -4.90
N ASP A 266 -9.04 -1.23 -5.38
CA ASP A 266 -7.75 -1.92 -5.29
C ASP A 266 -6.57 -0.94 -5.44
N GLU A 267 -5.35 -1.47 -5.27
CA GLU A 267 -4.09 -0.74 -5.42
C GLU A 267 -3.91 -0.13 -6.81
N ARG A 268 -4.45 -0.78 -7.86
CA ARG A 268 -4.35 -0.31 -9.24
C ARG A 268 -5.12 0.98 -9.42
N ALA A 269 -6.36 1.05 -8.95
CA ALA A 269 -7.16 2.26 -9.01
C ALA A 269 -6.52 3.41 -8.23
N GLU A 270 -5.92 3.12 -7.08
CA GLU A 270 -5.23 4.13 -6.28
C GLU A 270 -3.99 4.68 -7.01
N LEU A 271 -3.14 3.81 -7.55
CA LEU A 271 -1.92 4.20 -8.27
C LEU A 271 -2.17 4.93 -9.59
N ARG A 272 -3.35 4.77 -10.19
CA ARG A 272 -3.76 5.55 -11.37
C ARG A 272 -4.21 6.97 -11.03
N THR A 273 -4.81 7.15 -9.85
CA THR A 273 -5.42 8.42 -9.47
C THR A 273 -4.46 9.27 -8.63
N GLY A 274 -3.76 8.70 -7.66
CA GLY A 274 -2.74 9.37 -6.86
C GLY A 274 -1.44 9.51 -7.64
N LYS A 275 -0.89 10.73 -7.72
CA LYS A 275 0.35 10.99 -8.46
C LYS A 275 1.56 11.32 -7.60
N ARG A 276 1.33 11.74 -6.35
CA ARG A 276 2.36 12.27 -5.45
C ARG A 276 2.29 11.55 -4.11
N TYR A 277 3.44 11.18 -3.56
CA TYR A 277 3.57 10.39 -2.35
C TYR A 277 4.71 10.94 -1.46
N MET A 278 4.86 10.36 -0.26
CA MET A 278 6.02 10.63 0.61
C MET A 278 7.34 10.34 -0.12
N SER A 279 8.45 10.85 0.42
CA SER A 279 9.81 10.73 -0.13
C SER A 279 10.00 11.35 -1.52
N ASN A 280 9.13 12.30 -1.89
CA ASN A 280 9.12 12.95 -3.21
C ASN A 280 9.02 11.90 -4.34
N ILE A 281 8.24 10.85 -4.09
CA ILE A 281 7.91 9.80 -5.05
C ILE A 281 6.69 10.26 -5.85
N THR A 282 6.80 10.14 -7.17
CA THR A 282 5.69 10.40 -8.09
C THR A 282 5.46 9.21 -8.98
N ILE A 283 4.20 8.84 -9.18
CA ILE A 283 3.79 7.69 -10.00
C ILE A 283 2.81 8.21 -11.04
N VAL A 284 3.13 8.07 -12.33
CA VAL A 284 2.31 8.64 -13.42
C VAL A 284 2.26 7.73 -14.63
N GLU A 285 1.21 7.84 -15.44
CA GLU A 285 1.10 7.10 -16.72
C GLU A 285 1.98 7.70 -17.83
N ARG A 286 2.29 9.01 -17.78
CA ARG A 286 3.03 9.71 -18.85
C ARG A 286 4.10 10.64 -18.31
N ALA A 287 5.27 10.63 -18.95
CA ALA A 287 6.41 11.48 -18.56
C ALA A 287 6.09 12.99 -18.56
N SER A 288 5.20 13.45 -19.44
CA SER A 288 4.75 14.86 -19.47
C SER A 288 4.07 15.31 -18.18
N GLU A 289 3.50 14.37 -17.41
CA GLU A 289 2.84 14.66 -16.14
C GLU A 289 3.85 14.92 -15.02
N LEU A 290 5.02 14.28 -15.05
CA LEU A 290 6.09 14.52 -14.06
C LEU A 290 6.51 15.99 -14.05
N ALA A 291 6.71 16.58 -15.23
CA ALA A 291 7.16 17.97 -15.36
C ALA A 291 6.13 18.99 -14.84
N ALA A 292 4.86 18.62 -14.75
CA ALA A 292 3.79 19.49 -14.26
C ALA A 292 3.61 19.41 -12.73
N LEU A 293 4.20 18.42 -12.06
CA LEU A 293 4.07 18.23 -10.62
C LEU A 293 5.16 19.02 -9.87
N PRO A 294 4.82 19.71 -8.78
CA PRO A 294 5.80 20.43 -7.99
C PRO A 294 6.73 19.46 -7.27
N ALA A 295 8.02 19.80 -7.23
CA ALA A 295 8.97 19.09 -6.40
C ALA A 295 8.80 19.47 -4.93
N ASP A 296 8.86 18.46 -4.05
CA ASP A 296 8.84 18.71 -2.61
C ASP A 296 10.25 19.12 -2.14
N VAL A 297 10.38 20.40 -1.76
CA VAL A 297 11.60 20.96 -1.15
C VAL A 297 11.16 21.87 0.00
N LEU A 298 11.75 21.63 1.17
CA LEU A 298 11.47 22.37 2.39
C LEU A 298 12.30 23.66 2.43
N LEU A 299 11.76 24.72 1.85
CA LEU A 299 12.41 26.04 1.82
C LEU A 299 12.05 26.90 3.03
N THR A 300 10.82 26.81 3.51
CA THR A 300 10.36 27.53 4.71
C THR A 300 10.34 26.59 5.91
N ARG A 301 11.10 26.92 6.95
CA ARG A 301 11.20 26.14 8.20
C ARG A 301 10.04 26.49 9.12
N LEU A 302 9.38 25.48 9.70
CA LEU A 302 8.23 25.68 10.60
C LEU A 302 8.59 26.57 11.79
N ASN A 303 9.77 26.35 12.39
CA ASN A 303 10.25 27.11 13.55
C ASN A 303 10.37 28.63 13.32
N THR A 304 10.44 29.09 12.06
CA THR A 304 10.44 30.53 11.74
C THR A 304 9.12 31.20 12.13
N PHE A 305 8.03 30.43 12.13
CA PHE A 305 6.68 30.86 12.44
C PHE A 305 6.14 30.12 13.66
N THR A 306 7.02 29.82 14.63
CA THR A 306 6.63 29.16 15.88
C THR A 306 7.18 29.94 17.06
N THR A 307 6.31 30.30 18.00
CA THR A 307 6.69 30.91 19.28
C THR A 307 6.04 30.10 20.40
N GLU A 308 6.83 29.70 21.40
CA GLU A 308 6.34 28.89 22.54
C GLU A 308 5.49 27.68 22.10
N HIS A 309 5.98 26.96 21.09
CA HIS A 309 5.33 25.79 20.48
C HIS A 309 4.03 26.04 19.72
N ILE A 310 3.58 27.29 19.61
CA ILE A 310 2.39 27.69 18.85
C ILE A 310 2.80 28.26 17.50
N PHE A 311 2.12 27.83 16.43
CA PHE A 311 2.28 28.40 15.11
C PHE A 311 1.71 29.82 15.06
N THR A 312 2.54 30.79 14.67
CA THR A 312 2.23 32.23 14.61
C THR A 312 1.95 32.74 13.20
N GLY A 313 2.06 31.87 12.19
CA GLY A 313 1.70 32.20 10.81
C GLY A 313 0.18 32.17 10.56
N ILE A 314 -0.21 32.19 9.30
CA ILE A 314 -1.61 32.18 8.88
C ILE A 314 -2.01 30.76 8.48
N TYR A 315 -3.03 30.19 9.12
CA TYR A 315 -3.63 28.93 8.65
C TYR A 315 -4.66 29.23 7.55
N ALA A 316 -4.39 28.73 6.34
CA ALA A 316 -5.28 28.82 5.17
C ALA A 316 -5.65 27.43 4.64
N GLY A 317 -5.88 26.48 5.56
CA GLY A 317 -6.33 25.13 5.27
C GLY A 317 -7.84 24.93 5.41
N PRO A 318 -8.33 23.69 5.27
CA PRO A 318 -9.75 23.38 5.48
C PRO A 318 -10.18 23.71 6.92
N GLY A 319 -11.31 24.39 7.05
CA GLY A 319 -12.05 24.55 8.32
C GLY A 319 -13.32 23.69 8.36
N ARG A 320 -14.22 23.99 9.29
CA ARG A 320 -15.62 23.54 9.16
C ARG A 320 -16.28 24.44 8.12
N GLY A 321 -16.95 23.86 7.12
CA GLY A 321 -17.56 24.68 6.06
C GLY A 321 -18.78 25.47 6.57
N ASP A 322 -19.33 26.33 5.73
CA ASP A 322 -20.58 27.02 6.04
C ASP A 322 -21.77 26.04 5.98
N ILE A 323 -22.40 25.87 7.15
CA ILE A 323 -23.76 25.34 7.38
C ILE A 323 -23.96 23.82 7.38
N HIS A 324 -23.21 22.98 6.64
CA HIS A 324 -23.39 21.49 6.74
C HIS A 324 -22.15 20.60 6.54
N ASP A 325 -21.01 21.14 6.07
CA ASP A 325 -19.84 20.32 5.72
C ASP A 325 -18.92 20.05 6.94
N THR A 326 -18.65 18.77 7.21
CA THR A 326 -17.65 18.38 8.21
C THR A 326 -16.22 18.62 7.70
N PHE A 327 -15.27 18.80 8.61
CA PHE A 327 -13.85 18.90 8.27
C PHE A 327 -13.38 17.72 7.39
N GLU A 328 -13.87 16.51 7.70
CA GLU A 328 -13.59 15.29 6.93
C GLU A 328 -14.08 15.39 5.48
N GLN A 329 -15.29 15.92 5.24
CA GLN A 329 -15.84 16.09 3.90
C GLN A 329 -15.06 17.12 3.09
N ASN A 330 -14.64 18.21 3.72
CA ASN A 330 -13.79 19.21 3.08
C ASN A 330 -12.43 18.63 2.69
N LEU A 331 -11.83 17.83 3.58
CA LEU A 331 -10.56 17.17 3.31
C LEU A 331 -10.69 16.10 2.21
N ALA A 332 -11.77 15.31 2.21
CA ALA A 332 -12.08 14.35 1.15
C ALA A 332 -12.09 14.99 -0.24
N ARG A 333 -12.68 16.19 -0.35
CA ARG A 333 -12.72 16.97 -1.60
C ARG A 333 -11.32 17.37 -2.07
N ILE A 334 -10.42 17.71 -1.15
CA ILE A 334 -9.01 18.02 -1.46
C ILE A 334 -8.27 16.77 -1.96
N PHE A 335 -8.55 15.60 -1.40
CA PHE A 335 -7.98 14.34 -1.85
C PHE A 335 -8.59 13.80 -3.15
N ALA A 336 -9.73 14.30 -3.62
CA ALA A 336 -10.30 13.86 -4.89
C ALA A 336 -9.39 14.16 -6.11
N THR A 337 -8.50 15.15 -6.00
CA THR A 337 -7.51 15.45 -7.05
C THR A 337 -6.22 14.66 -6.84
N GLY A 338 -5.74 14.04 -7.91
CA GLY A 338 -4.47 13.29 -7.92
C GLY A 338 -3.22 14.13 -7.67
N ALA A 339 -3.33 15.45 -7.78
CA ALA A 339 -2.23 16.37 -7.48
C ALA A 339 -2.04 16.64 -5.97
N THR A 340 -3.02 16.26 -5.15
CA THR A 340 -2.88 16.25 -3.69
C THR A 340 -2.06 15.01 -3.29
N PRO A 341 -0.96 15.17 -2.56
CA PRO A 341 -0.14 14.05 -2.10
C PRO A 341 -0.95 13.03 -1.31
N ARG A 342 -0.70 11.75 -1.57
CA ARG A 342 -1.23 10.62 -0.81
C ARG A 342 -0.39 10.38 0.43
N LEU A 343 -1.06 9.99 1.51
CA LEU A 343 -0.43 9.68 2.78
C LEU A 343 -0.99 8.40 3.37
N SER A 344 -0.10 7.55 3.87
CA SER A 344 -0.46 6.34 4.61
C SER A 344 -0.83 6.65 6.07
N GLY A 345 -1.49 5.70 6.74
CA GLY A 345 -1.92 5.78 8.14
C GLY A 345 -3.43 5.93 8.33
N VAL A 346 -3.91 5.57 9.52
CA VAL A 346 -5.35 5.51 9.84
C VAL A 346 -5.91 6.86 10.27
N GLN A 347 -5.10 7.70 10.92
CA GLN A 347 -5.48 9.04 11.36
C GLN A 347 -5.67 9.99 10.18
N ILE A 348 -6.67 10.85 10.30
CA ILE A 348 -6.89 11.97 9.37
C ILE A 348 -5.65 12.87 9.38
N LYS A 349 -5.12 13.15 8.19
CA LYS A 349 -3.96 14.02 7.99
C LYS A 349 -4.10 14.79 6.68
N ALA A 350 -3.64 16.03 6.67
CA ALA A 350 -3.68 16.88 5.49
C ALA A 350 -2.25 17.22 5.04
N PRO A 351 -1.94 17.04 3.74
CA PRO A 351 -0.64 17.42 3.20
C PRO A 351 -0.61 18.93 2.95
N MET A 352 0.30 19.65 3.62
CA MET A 352 0.36 21.11 3.63
C MET A 352 1.65 21.67 3.02
N PHE A 353 1.55 22.91 2.59
CA PHE A 353 2.63 23.77 2.14
C PHE A 353 2.70 24.99 3.06
N LEU A 354 3.90 25.30 3.58
CA LEU A 354 4.19 26.56 4.26
C LEU A 354 4.95 27.46 3.29
N ASP A 355 4.36 28.60 2.92
CA ASP A 355 4.99 29.57 2.02
C ASP A 355 5.96 30.51 2.76
N PRO A 356 6.77 31.32 2.05
CA PRO A 356 7.74 32.24 2.68
C PRO A 356 7.11 33.34 3.55
N ASP A 357 5.83 33.67 3.33
CA ASP A 357 5.10 34.69 4.08
C ASP A 357 4.47 34.13 5.37
N GLY A 358 4.61 32.81 5.60
CA GLY A 358 4.11 32.14 6.80
C GLY A 358 2.69 31.62 6.68
N THR A 359 2.17 31.45 5.46
CA THR A 359 0.84 30.88 5.24
C THR A 359 0.93 29.36 5.07
N LEU A 360 0.24 28.62 5.95
CA LEU A 360 0.11 27.17 5.91
C LEU A 360 -1.18 26.77 5.17
N MET A 361 -1.05 26.18 3.98
CA MET A 361 -2.18 25.87 3.08
C MET A 361 -2.09 24.45 2.49
N PRO A 362 -3.16 23.89 1.90
CA PRO A 362 -3.12 22.57 1.30
C PRO A 362 -2.12 22.50 0.15
N SER A 363 -1.36 21.41 0.07
CA SER A 363 -0.29 21.20 -0.92
C SER A 363 -0.78 20.74 -2.30
N THR A 364 -2.06 20.91 -2.61
CA THR A 364 -2.61 20.66 -3.95
C THR A 364 -1.92 21.55 -4.96
N ASN A 365 -1.23 20.95 -5.94
CA ASN A 365 -0.38 21.65 -6.92
C ASN A 365 0.73 22.53 -6.32
N ARG A 366 1.10 22.32 -5.05
CA ARG A 366 2.18 23.03 -4.34
C ARG A 366 3.15 22.03 -3.72
N PRO A 367 4.39 22.45 -3.40
CA PRO A 367 5.32 21.60 -2.67
C PRO A 367 4.69 21.08 -1.37
N PHE A 368 4.82 19.80 -1.09
CA PHE A 368 4.31 19.21 0.13
C PHE A 368 5.42 19.19 1.17
N THR A 369 5.34 20.07 2.16
CA THR A 369 6.44 20.36 3.08
C THR A 369 6.10 20.05 4.53
N HIS A 370 4.81 20.07 4.88
CA HIS A 370 4.34 19.89 6.25
C HIS A 370 3.12 18.98 6.28
N ILE A 371 2.99 18.17 7.32
CA ILE A 371 1.80 17.34 7.58
C ILE A 371 0.99 18.03 8.68
N LEU A 372 -0.28 18.29 8.42
CA LEU A 372 -1.21 18.76 9.46
C LEU A 372 -2.02 17.58 9.98
N LYS A 373 -1.99 17.39 11.29
CA LYS A 373 -2.71 16.35 12.01
C LYS A 373 -3.81 16.99 12.86
N PRO A 374 -5.05 17.05 12.34
CA PRO A 374 -6.18 17.57 13.09
C PRO A 374 -6.53 16.67 14.28
N ALA A 375 -7.33 17.22 15.18
CA ALA A 375 -7.96 16.46 16.25
C ALA A 375 -8.81 15.31 15.69
N GLY A 376 -8.75 14.16 16.36
CA GLY A 376 -9.61 13.03 16.05
C GLY A 376 -11.06 13.27 16.46
N THR A 377 -11.94 12.38 16.04
CA THR A 377 -13.35 12.34 16.44
C THR A 377 -13.57 11.23 17.48
N SER A 378 -14.76 11.20 18.10
CA SER A 378 -15.20 10.08 18.96
C SER A 378 -14.28 9.81 20.17
N GLY A 379 -13.83 10.86 20.87
CA GLY A 379 -13.01 10.72 22.07
C GLY A 379 -11.50 10.82 21.83
N PHE A 380 -11.08 11.07 20.58
CA PHE A 380 -9.68 11.27 20.19
C PHE A 380 -9.34 12.75 19.92
N GLU A 381 -10.12 13.69 20.48
CA GLU A 381 -9.95 15.14 20.26
C GLU A 381 -8.61 15.65 20.81
N ALA A 382 -8.09 15.00 21.85
CA ALA A 382 -6.81 15.32 22.49
C ALA A 382 -5.58 14.82 21.71
N LEU A 383 -5.74 14.09 20.59
CA LEU A 383 -4.63 13.44 19.88
C LEU A 383 -3.48 14.39 19.49
N PRO A 384 -3.71 15.59 18.94
CA PRO A 384 -2.64 16.53 18.64
C PRO A 384 -1.85 16.99 19.87
N ALA A 385 -2.54 17.18 21.01
CA ALA A 385 -1.93 17.57 22.28
C ALA A 385 -1.02 16.47 22.85
N ILE A 386 -1.50 15.22 22.81
CA ILE A 386 -0.76 14.06 23.31
C ILE A 386 0.44 13.76 22.41
N GLU A 387 0.27 13.85 21.09
CA GLU A 387 1.39 13.68 20.17
C GLU A 387 2.44 14.79 20.36
N TRP A 388 2.02 16.06 20.49
CA TRP A 388 2.94 17.15 20.80
C TRP A 388 3.75 16.88 22.07
N GLN A 389 3.09 16.48 23.17
CA GLN A 389 3.76 16.24 24.43
C GLN A 389 4.70 15.03 24.35
N SER A 390 4.29 13.96 23.66
CA SER A 390 5.12 12.77 23.42
C SER A 390 6.39 13.14 22.66
N MET A 391 6.25 13.97 21.63
CA MET A 391 7.36 14.42 20.81
C MET A 391 8.32 15.35 21.58
N GLU A 392 7.82 16.29 22.38
CA GLU A 392 8.68 17.17 23.20
C GLU A 392 9.37 16.43 24.36
N LEU A 393 8.73 15.42 24.95
CA LEU A 393 9.41 14.49 25.87
C LEU A 393 10.49 13.69 25.13
N GLY A 394 10.23 13.29 23.88
CA GLY A 394 11.22 12.66 23.02
C GLY A 394 12.42 13.56 22.71
N ARG A 395 12.19 14.85 22.45
CA ARG A 395 13.24 15.87 22.29
C ARG A 395 14.13 15.92 23.53
N SER A 396 13.49 15.98 24.71
CA SER A 396 14.17 16.04 25.99
C SER A 396 14.98 14.78 26.28
N ALA A 397 14.48 13.62 25.81
CA ALA A 397 15.17 12.33 25.86
C ALA A 397 16.30 12.18 24.81
N GLY A 398 16.59 13.23 24.03
CA GLY A 398 17.72 13.29 23.10
C GLY A 398 17.45 12.67 21.72
N PHE A 399 16.19 12.44 21.34
CA PHE A 399 15.88 11.99 19.99
C PHE A 399 15.94 13.15 18.99
N THR A 400 16.50 12.89 17.81
CA THR A 400 16.24 13.73 16.64
C THR A 400 14.76 13.62 16.28
N MET A 401 14.11 14.74 16.02
CA MET A 401 12.70 14.82 15.63
C MET A 401 12.47 15.99 14.67
N PRO A 402 11.41 15.96 13.84
CA PRO A 402 11.03 17.12 13.06
C PRO A 402 10.64 18.32 13.92
N ALA A 403 10.62 19.50 13.31
CA ALA A 403 9.94 20.64 13.89
C ALA A 403 8.44 20.37 13.97
N ILE A 404 7.82 20.73 15.09
CA ILE A 404 6.39 20.61 15.31
C ILE A 404 5.83 21.91 15.91
N ALA A 405 4.56 22.20 15.63
CA ALA A 405 3.86 23.33 16.24
C ALA A 405 2.36 23.03 16.36
N LEU A 406 1.75 23.46 17.45
CA LEU A 406 0.29 23.46 17.57
C LEU A 406 -0.27 24.60 16.72
N VAL A 407 -1.24 24.29 15.88
CA VAL A 407 -1.91 25.22 14.97
C VAL A 407 -3.30 25.51 15.51
N ALA A 408 -3.59 26.79 15.76
CA ALA A 408 -4.94 27.24 16.07
C ALA A 408 -5.85 26.99 14.86
N MET A 409 -6.90 26.21 15.06
CA MET A 409 -7.84 25.85 14.00
C MET A 409 -9.06 26.79 14.02
N PRO A 410 -9.66 27.09 12.87
CA PRO A 410 -10.84 27.97 12.80
C PRO A 410 -12.08 27.30 13.46
N ASP A 411 -13.16 28.07 13.58
CA ASP A 411 -14.50 27.56 13.95
C ASP A 411 -14.58 26.86 15.31
N GLY A 412 -13.71 27.25 16.25
CA GLY A 412 -13.63 26.63 17.58
C GLY A 412 -13.19 25.17 17.55
N MET A 413 -12.60 24.71 16.44
CA MET A 413 -12.01 23.38 16.37
C MET A 413 -10.82 23.26 17.32
N PRO A 414 -10.58 22.07 17.90
CA PRO A 414 -9.37 21.85 18.68
C PRO A 414 -8.11 22.07 17.82
N HIS A 415 -7.02 22.45 18.48
CA HIS A 415 -5.74 22.67 17.81
C HIS A 415 -5.29 21.42 17.04
N ALA A 416 -4.70 21.64 15.88
CA ALA A 416 -4.03 20.60 15.11
C ALA A 416 -2.52 20.60 15.40
N LEU A 417 -1.83 19.54 15.02
CA LEU A 417 -0.37 19.47 15.06
C LEU A 417 0.19 19.60 13.65
N ALA A 418 0.97 20.64 13.38
CA ALA A 418 1.79 20.73 12.18
C ALA A 418 3.13 20.04 12.42
N VAL A 419 3.53 19.19 11.49
CA VAL A 419 4.81 18.45 11.51
C VAL A 419 5.58 18.77 10.24
N GLU A 420 6.80 19.26 10.39
CA GLU A 420 7.72 19.50 9.28
C GLU A 420 8.21 18.17 8.70
N ARG A 421 8.19 18.00 7.37
CA ARG A 421 8.70 16.79 6.73
C ARG A 421 10.22 16.74 6.80
N PHE A 422 10.75 15.55 7.08
CA PHE A 422 12.19 15.28 7.18
C PHE A 422 12.71 14.32 6.10
N ASP A 423 11.82 13.84 5.24
CA ASP A 423 12.07 12.92 4.12
C ASP A 423 12.28 13.66 2.79
N ILE A 424 12.53 14.97 2.84
CA ILE A 424 12.70 15.85 1.68
C ILE A 424 13.90 16.78 1.86
N ARG A 425 14.39 17.31 0.74
CA ARG A 425 15.52 18.23 0.70
C ARG A 425 15.18 19.56 1.35
N THR A 426 16.18 20.21 1.96
CA THR A 426 16.02 21.51 2.64
C THR A 426 16.60 22.69 1.86
N GLY A 427 16.95 22.49 0.58
CA GLY A 427 17.49 23.53 -0.29
C GLY A 427 17.37 23.14 -1.76
N LEU A 428 17.37 24.14 -2.64
CA LEU A 428 17.31 23.91 -4.09
C LEU A 428 18.63 23.36 -4.65
N ASP A 429 19.75 23.75 -4.04
CA ASP A 429 21.09 23.27 -4.39
C ASP A 429 21.41 21.89 -3.80
N ASP A 430 20.55 21.38 -2.91
CA ASP A 430 20.66 20.02 -2.39
C ASP A 430 20.26 19.05 -3.52
N VAL A 431 21.20 18.22 -3.94
CA VAL A 431 20.99 17.25 -5.02
C VAL A 431 20.73 15.84 -4.48
N ARG A 432 20.78 15.64 -3.16
CA ARG A 432 20.55 14.35 -2.52
C ARG A 432 19.11 13.90 -2.73
N ARG A 433 18.94 12.61 -2.93
CA ARG A 433 17.62 11.96 -2.93
C ARG A 433 17.41 11.28 -1.59
N ILE A 434 16.28 11.56 -0.96
CA ILE A 434 15.96 11.11 0.39
C ILE A 434 14.70 10.24 0.31
N ALA A 435 14.74 9.09 0.97
CA ALA A 435 13.58 8.23 1.08
C ALA A 435 13.40 7.73 2.52
N LEU A 436 12.19 7.85 3.02
CA LEU A 436 11.71 7.21 4.22
C LEU A 436 11.13 5.85 3.85
N GLU A 437 11.70 4.77 4.39
CA GLU A 437 11.17 3.42 4.25
C GLU A 437 10.85 2.84 5.63
N ASP A 438 9.59 2.46 5.83
CA ASP A 438 9.13 1.91 7.09
C ASP A 438 9.53 0.42 7.28
N MET A 439 9.53 -0.06 8.53
CA MET A 439 9.97 -1.43 8.82
C MET A 439 8.97 -2.48 8.35
N ALA A 440 7.73 -2.12 8.02
CA ALA A 440 6.81 -3.06 7.38
C ALA A 440 7.28 -3.35 5.95
N SER A 441 7.62 -2.30 5.19
CA SER A 441 8.25 -2.40 3.86
C SER A 441 9.56 -3.18 3.91
N VAL A 442 10.48 -2.80 4.81
CA VAL A 442 11.80 -3.46 4.92
C VAL A 442 11.66 -4.96 5.20
N LEU A 443 10.68 -5.35 6.02
CA LEU A 443 10.44 -6.74 6.42
C LEU A 443 9.52 -7.52 5.46
N GLY A 444 9.00 -6.87 4.40
CA GLY A 444 8.02 -7.47 3.48
C GLY A 444 6.69 -7.82 4.15
N VAL A 445 6.30 -7.08 5.19
CA VAL A 445 5.04 -7.26 5.93
C VAL A 445 3.99 -6.34 5.30
N ARG A 446 2.79 -6.88 5.06
CA ARG A 446 1.68 -6.12 4.50
C ARG A 446 1.24 -5.00 5.45
N ALA A 447 0.70 -3.91 4.90
CA ALA A 447 0.19 -2.79 5.68
C ALA A 447 -0.83 -3.20 6.76
N GLU A 448 -1.74 -4.11 6.41
CA GLU A 448 -2.76 -4.67 7.32
C GLU A 448 -2.17 -5.45 8.51
N ASP A 449 -0.96 -5.99 8.35
CA ASP A 449 -0.25 -6.80 9.34
C ASP A 449 0.79 -5.99 10.14
N LYS A 450 0.71 -4.66 10.13
CA LYS A 450 1.69 -3.75 10.76
C LYS A 450 1.98 -4.02 12.25
N TYR A 451 1.09 -4.72 12.96
CA TYR A 451 1.24 -5.10 14.38
C TYR A 451 1.91 -6.48 14.60
N THR A 452 2.23 -7.23 13.55
CA THR A 452 2.69 -8.64 13.66
C THR A 452 4.21 -8.80 13.92
N GLY A 453 4.93 -7.71 14.22
CA GLY A 453 6.39 -7.67 14.36
C GLY A 453 6.91 -7.72 15.81
N THR A 454 8.24 -7.83 15.95
CA THR A 454 8.94 -7.67 17.24
C THR A 454 10.16 -6.76 17.08
N MET A 455 10.65 -6.21 18.19
CA MET A 455 11.86 -5.39 18.20
C MET A 455 13.10 -6.16 17.74
N GLU A 456 13.19 -7.45 18.04
CA GLU A 456 14.28 -8.32 17.58
C GLU A 456 14.27 -8.50 16.06
N ARG A 457 13.08 -8.62 15.46
CA ARG A 457 12.95 -8.73 13.99
C ARG A 457 13.37 -7.43 13.32
N ILE A 458 13.03 -6.27 13.91
CA ILE A 458 13.53 -4.96 13.46
C ILE A 458 15.06 -4.91 13.58
N ALA A 459 15.63 -5.29 14.73
CA ALA A 459 17.07 -5.28 14.95
C ALA A 459 17.82 -6.16 13.93
N GLY A 460 17.29 -7.35 13.63
CA GLY A 460 17.86 -8.27 12.64
C GLY A 460 17.86 -7.71 11.22
N ALA A 461 16.81 -6.96 10.83
CA ALA A 461 16.75 -6.31 9.53
C ALA A 461 17.56 -5.01 9.45
N LEU A 462 17.63 -4.26 10.55
CA LEU A 462 18.35 -2.98 10.63
C LEU A 462 19.87 -3.17 10.59
N ARG A 463 20.39 -4.22 11.23
CA ARG A 463 21.84 -4.48 11.33
C ARG A 463 22.56 -4.54 9.96
N PRO A 464 22.12 -5.32 8.96
CA PRO A 464 22.77 -5.34 7.65
C PRO A 464 22.37 -4.16 6.76
N LEU A 465 21.31 -3.42 7.10
CA LEU A 465 20.77 -2.33 6.29
C LEU A 465 21.40 -0.98 6.62
N SER A 466 21.70 -0.74 7.90
CA SER A 466 22.22 0.53 8.38
C SER A 466 23.68 0.75 7.99
N THR A 467 24.00 2.00 7.66
CA THR A 467 25.37 2.49 7.45
C THR A 467 26.17 2.68 8.75
N ASP A 468 25.50 2.60 9.90
CA ASP A 468 26.10 2.69 11.25
C ASP A 468 25.23 1.87 12.22
N ALA A 469 25.34 0.54 12.07
CA ALA A 469 24.46 -0.42 12.70
C ALA A 469 24.50 -0.34 14.24
N ASP A 470 25.67 -0.13 14.84
CA ASP A 470 25.79 -0.13 16.31
C ASP A 470 25.07 1.08 16.92
N ALA A 471 25.21 2.26 16.32
CA ALA A 471 24.49 3.45 16.76
C ALA A 471 22.97 3.32 16.55
N ASP A 472 22.55 2.75 15.42
CA ASP A 472 21.13 2.58 15.11
C ASP A 472 20.46 1.50 15.96
N LEU A 473 21.18 0.44 16.36
CA LEU A 473 20.68 -0.56 17.30
C LEU A 473 20.57 0.01 18.72
N LEU A 474 21.50 0.86 19.16
CA LEU A 474 21.36 1.63 20.39
C LEU A 474 20.14 2.56 20.32
N GLN A 475 19.93 3.23 19.19
CA GLN A 475 18.75 4.07 18.97
C GLN A 475 17.46 3.25 19.00
N LEU A 476 17.47 2.03 18.45
CA LEU A 476 16.34 1.11 18.52
C LEU A 476 16.01 0.70 19.96
N LEU A 477 17.03 0.37 20.78
CA LEU A 477 16.86 0.13 22.22
C LEU A 477 16.25 1.35 22.93
N ARG A 478 16.76 2.55 22.64
CA ARG A 478 16.22 3.80 23.19
C ARG A 478 14.77 4.02 22.77
N ARG A 479 14.40 3.79 21.51
CA ARG A 479 13.02 3.89 21.02
C ARG A 479 12.08 2.93 21.71
N ALA A 480 12.50 1.68 21.85
CA ALA A 480 11.73 0.65 22.52
C ALA A 480 11.47 1.01 24.00
N LEU A 481 12.51 1.46 24.72
CA LEU A 481 12.36 1.89 26.11
C LEU A 481 11.51 3.16 26.22
N PHE A 482 11.70 4.13 25.33
CA PHE A 482 10.91 5.36 25.31
C PHE A 482 9.42 5.09 25.08
N ALA A 483 9.08 4.29 24.06
CA ALA A 483 7.70 3.88 23.78
C ALA A 483 7.06 3.20 24.99
N TRP A 484 7.81 2.36 25.70
CA TRP A 484 7.34 1.80 26.96
C TRP A 484 7.15 2.89 28.03
N LEU A 485 8.12 3.77 28.28
CA LEU A 485 8.01 4.79 29.33
C LEU A 485 6.83 5.74 29.11
N ILE A 486 6.51 6.10 27.87
CA ILE A 486 5.37 6.97 27.55
C ILE A 486 4.05 6.21 27.33
N ALA A 487 4.03 4.89 27.47
CA ALA A 487 2.85 4.07 27.16
C ALA A 487 2.31 4.26 25.74
N ASP A 488 3.22 4.17 24.77
CA ASP A 488 2.89 4.18 23.34
C ASP A 488 2.49 2.79 22.87
N GLY A 489 1.17 2.58 22.76
CA GLY A 489 0.58 1.37 22.20
C GLY A 489 0.44 1.36 20.68
N ASP A 490 0.72 2.47 19.98
CA ASP A 490 0.62 2.56 18.51
C ASP A 490 1.99 2.54 17.81
N MET A 491 3.08 2.31 18.54
CA MET A 491 4.43 2.11 17.98
C MET A 491 4.53 0.79 17.19
N HIS A 492 3.91 0.71 16.01
CA HIS A 492 3.91 -0.46 15.13
C HIS A 492 5.00 -0.37 14.05
N LEU A 493 5.10 -1.38 13.16
CA LEU A 493 6.17 -1.44 12.14
C LEU A 493 6.24 -0.22 11.21
N LYS A 494 5.12 0.48 10.96
CA LYS A 494 5.11 1.70 10.14
C LYS A 494 5.60 2.98 10.84
N ASN A 495 5.66 2.98 12.19
CA ASN A 495 6.17 4.09 13.00
C ASN A 495 7.66 3.92 13.36
N MET A 496 8.28 2.86 12.82
CA MET A 496 9.70 2.60 12.83
C MET A 496 10.18 2.62 11.38
N ALA A 497 11.16 3.45 11.06
CA ALA A 497 11.60 3.61 9.68
C ALA A 497 13.08 3.96 9.60
N VAL A 498 13.63 3.82 8.39
CA VAL A 498 14.97 4.30 8.04
C VAL A 498 14.87 5.43 7.03
N LEU A 499 15.76 6.41 7.17
CA LEU A 499 16.06 7.38 6.12
C LEU A 499 17.21 6.86 5.27
N LYS A 500 16.95 6.77 3.97
CA LYS A 500 17.90 6.41 2.93
C LYS A 500 18.26 7.65 2.14
N ILE A 501 19.55 7.93 2.02
CA ILE A 501 20.08 9.06 1.27
C ILE A 501 20.93 8.50 0.14
N ALA A 502 20.66 8.94 -1.08
CA ALA A 502 21.48 8.65 -2.25
C ALA A 502 22.06 9.95 -2.81
N GLU A 503 23.35 9.90 -3.16
CA GLU A 503 24.00 10.95 -3.94
C GLU A 503 23.76 10.69 -5.44
N PRO A 504 23.60 11.74 -6.26
CA PRO A 504 23.53 11.58 -7.71
C PRO A 504 24.75 10.81 -8.26
N GLY A 505 24.49 9.85 -9.14
CA GLY A 505 25.53 9.06 -9.80
C GLY A 505 26.15 7.94 -8.96
N ARG A 506 25.71 7.72 -7.72
CA ARG A 506 26.07 6.53 -6.93
C ARG A 506 25.05 5.41 -7.15
N GLY A 507 25.55 4.18 -7.22
CA GLY A 507 24.74 2.96 -7.31
C GLY A 507 24.20 2.45 -5.97
N ASP A 508 24.61 3.07 -4.87
CA ASP A 508 24.25 2.71 -3.51
C ASP A 508 23.72 3.92 -2.71
N PHE A 509 23.13 3.64 -1.55
CA PHE A 509 22.77 4.68 -0.60
C PHE A 509 24.04 5.17 0.12
N SER A 510 24.31 6.48 0.08
CA SER A 510 25.41 7.09 0.83
C SER A 510 25.17 7.07 2.33
N SER A 511 23.90 7.02 2.75
CA SER A 511 23.51 6.87 4.15
C SER A 511 22.21 6.08 4.26
N VAL A 512 22.16 5.16 5.21
CA VAL A 512 20.93 4.50 5.66
C VAL A 512 20.95 4.51 7.18
N ARG A 513 20.04 5.26 7.78
CA ARG A 513 20.01 5.51 9.24
C ARG A 513 18.60 5.43 9.78
N MET A 514 18.43 5.10 11.07
CA MET A 514 17.13 5.22 11.74
C MET A 514 16.54 6.62 11.56
N ALA A 515 15.26 6.68 11.17
CA ALA A 515 14.55 7.94 10.98
C ALA A 515 14.39 8.72 12.30
N PRO A 516 14.19 10.04 12.25
CA PRO A 516 13.77 10.86 13.40
C PRO A 516 12.55 10.28 14.13
N LEU A 517 12.29 10.72 15.37
CA LEU A 517 11.08 10.35 16.11
C LEU A 517 9.90 11.05 15.47
N TYR A 518 8.86 10.29 15.15
CA TYR A 518 7.60 10.77 14.60
C TYR A 518 6.47 9.85 15.08
N ASP A 519 5.23 10.35 15.06
CA ASP A 519 4.00 9.61 15.40
C ASP A 519 4.06 8.93 16.77
N ALA A 520 4.78 9.53 17.74
CA ALA A 520 4.83 9.04 19.11
C ALA A 520 3.59 9.51 19.88
N VAL A 521 2.90 8.60 20.55
CA VAL A 521 1.64 8.93 21.23
C VAL A 521 1.40 8.06 22.46
N THR A 522 1.08 8.66 23.61
CA THR A 522 0.57 7.91 24.75
C THR A 522 -0.87 7.45 24.48
N THR A 523 -1.09 6.17 24.23
CA THR A 523 -2.44 5.67 23.86
C THR A 523 -3.36 5.51 25.07
N ARG A 524 -2.78 5.25 26.26
CA ARG A 524 -3.52 4.96 27.50
C ARG A 524 -4.43 6.05 28.03
N VAL A 525 -4.29 7.27 27.55
CA VAL A 525 -5.16 8.39 27.95
C VAL A 525 -6.47 8.41 27.16
N PHE A 526 -6.59 7.66 26.07
CA PHE A 526 -7.80 7.64 25.25
C PHE A 526 -8.86 6.64 25.73
N PRO A 527 -10.14 6.88 25.43
CA PRO A 527 -11.23 5.96 25.78
C PRO A 527 -11.01 4.56 25.20
N ASN A 528 -11.33 3.53 25.97
CA ASN A 528 -11.19 2.11 25.64
C ASN A 528 -9.74 1.62 25.45
N LEU A 529 -8.74 2.49 25.66
CA LEU A 529 -7.31 2.17 25.55
C LEU A 529 -6.58 2.27 26.89
N GLN A 530 -7.29 2.34 28.02
CA GLN A 530 -6.67 2.50 29.36
C GLN A 530 -5.73 1.36 29.73
N HIS A 531 -5.95 0.19 29.14
CA HIS A 531 -5.12 -1.01 29.29
C HIS A 531 -4.34 -1.35 28.02
N ASP A 532 -4.12 -0.38 27.14
CA ASP A 532 -3.38 -0.63 25.91
C ASP A 532 -1.92 -1.00 26.20
N HIS A 533 -1.37 -1.88 25.35
CA HIS A 533 -0.04 -2.49 25.48
C HIS A 533 0.85 -2.02 24.32
N MET A 534 2.17 -2.21 24.43
CA MET A 534 3.04 -1.90 23.30
C MET A 534 2.71 -2.77 22.08
N ALA A 535 2.61 -2.13 20.90
CA ALA A 535 2.34 -2.81 19.65
C ALA A 535 3.41 -3.86 19.27
N LEU A 536 4.70 -3.52 19.40
CA LEU A 536 5.80 -4.45 19.09
C LEU A 536 6.39 -5.04 20.36
N LYS A 537 6.46 -6.37 20.39
CA LYS A 537 6.96 -7.12 21.54
C LYS A 537 8.47 -6.99 21.69
N ILE A 538 8.90 -7.12 22.94
CA ILE A 538 10.28 -7.22 23.38
C ILE A 538 10.41 -8.49 24.21
N THR A 539 11.22 -9.45 23.79
CA THR A 539 11.44 -10.71 24.50
C THR A 539 10.13 -11.47 24.81
N GLY A 540 9.15 -11.36 23.91
CA GLY A 540 7.82 -11.95 24.05
C GLY A 540 6.84 -11.17 24.93
N LYS A 541 7.23 -9.99 25.46
CA LYS A 541 6.39 -9.13 26.30
C LYS A 541 5.96 -7.86 25.58
N ASP A 542 4.76 -7.38 25.89
CA ASP A 542 4.17 -6.12 25.43
C ASP A 542 3.73 -5.20 26.59
N GLU A 543 3.80 -5.70 27.83
CA GLU A 543 3.51 -4.98 29.06
C GLU A 543 4.41 -5.45 30.22
N ARG A 544 4.37 -4.73 31.35
CA ARG A 544 5.07 -5.08 32.61
C ARG A 544 6.56 -5.37 32.44
N MET A 545 7.19 -4.62 31.53
CA MET A 545 8.61 -4.75 31.22
C MET A 545 9.45 -4.17 32.36
N ARG A 546 10.61 -4.78 32.59
CA ARG A 546 11.62 -4.31 33.54
C ARG A 546 12.93 -4.08 32.82
N ARG A 547 13.89 -3.42 33.47
CA ARG A 547 15.22 -3.20 32.89
C ARG A 547 15.88 -4.48 32.37
N ALA A 548 15.67 -5.61 33.06
CA ALA A 548 16.18 -6.91 32.64
C ALA A 548 15.63 -7.40 31.28
N ASP A 549 14.42 -7.00 30.90
CA ASP A 549 13.82 -7.36 29.61
C ASP A 549 14.51 -6.59 28.47
N PHE A 550 14.75 -5.30 28.67
CA PHE A 550 15.52 -4.46 27.73
C PHE A 550 16.99 -4.90 27.61
N ARG A 551 17.62 -5.33 28.71
CA ARG A 551 18.97 -5.94 28.66
C ARG A 551 18.99 -7.22 27.84
N ARG A 552 17.97 -8.07 27.98
CA ARG A 552 17.84 -9.31 27.19
C ARG A 552 17.64 -9.00 25.71
N PHE A 553 16.79 -8.02 25.39
CA PHE A 553 16.66 -7.52 24.02
C PHE A 553 17.98 -6.99 23.48
N ALA A 554 18.69 -6.14 24.24
CA ALA A 554 19.98 -5.60 23.86
C ALA A 554 21.00 -6.71 23.55
N ALA A 555 21.05 -7.76 24.37
CA ALA A 555 21.89 -8.93 24.13
C ALA A 555 21.52 -9.66 22.83
N THR A 556 20.23 -9.90 22.58
CA THR A 556 19.74 -10.50 21.32
C THR A 556 20.06 -9.63 20.11
N ALA A 557 19.94 -8.32 20.26
CA ALA A 557 20.29 -7.35 19.24
C ALA A 557 21.80 -7.18 19.04
N GLY A 558 22.66 -7.81 19.87
CA GLY A 558 24.12 -7.73 19.79
C GLY A 558 24.71 -6.42 20.31
N ILE A 559 24.01 -5.73 21.22
CA ILE A 559 24.46 -4.50 21.87
C ILE A 559 25.27 -4.87 23.12
N PRO A 560 26.49 -4.32 23.32
CA PRO A 560 27.27 -4.56 24.53
C PRO A 560 26.51 -4.12 25.80
N ALA A 561 26.55 -4.95 26.86
CA ALA A 561 25.78 -4.71 28.08
C ALA A 561 26.03 -3.33 28.71
N ALA A 562 27.29 -2.89 28.76
CA ALA A 562 27.65 -1.57 29.29
C ALA A 562 27.04 -0.44 28.45
N ALA A 563 27.10 -0.53 27.12
CA ALA A 563 26.51 0.45 26.22
C ALA A 563 24.98 0.50 26.34
N ALA A 564 24.33 -0.67 26.46
CA ALA A 564 22.89 -0.76 26.70
C ALA A 564 22.50 -0.10 28.03
N ASP A 565 23.24 -0.38 29.11
CA ASP A 565 22.98 0.21 30.42
C ASP A 565 23.16 1.73 30.42
N THR A 566 24.26 2.23 29.86
CA THR A 566 24.48 3.67 29.70
C THR A 566 23.36 4.32 28.89
N ALA A 567 22.97 3.75 27.75
CA ALA A 567 21.92 4.31 26.92
C ALA A 567 20.55 4.36 27.63
N MET A 568 20.22 3.34 28.44
CA MET A 568 18.99 3.33 29.23
C MET A 568 19.04 4.35 30.37
N ASP A 569 20.15 4.43 31.11
CA ASP A 569 20.32 5.37 32.22
C ASP A 569 20.27 6.83 31.72
N GLU A 570 20.92 7.13 30.61
CA GLU A 570 20.87 8.45 29.97
C GLU A 570 19.45 8.80 29.52
N LEU A 571 18.74 7.87 28.89
CA LEU A 571 17.36 8.09 28.44
C LEU A 571 16.44 8.38 29.62
N VAL A 572 16.49 7.56 30.67
CA VAL A 572 15.66 7.73 31.88
C VAL A 572 15.97 9.07 32.54
N ALA A 573 17.24 9.38 32.77
CA ALA A 573 17.63 10.64 33.41
C ALA A 573 17.23 11.87 32.57
N ALA A 574 17.35 11.79 31.24
CA ALA A 574 16.95 12.85 30.34
C ALA A 574 15.42 13.03 30.28
N LEU A 575 14.67 11.93 30.25
CA LEU A 575 13.21 11.95 30.26
C LEU A 575 12.66 12.47 31.59
N THR A 576 13.23 12.08 32.73
CA THR A 576 12.85 12.62 34.05
C THR A 576 13.04 14.14 34.08
N ARG A 577 14.21 14.64 33.68
CA ARG A 577 14.46 16.09 33.60
C ARG A 577 13.50 16.79 32.64
N GLY A 578 13.26 16.20 31.48
CA GLY A 578 12.32 16.70 30.49
C GLY A 578 10.91 16.81 31.04
N LEU A 579 10.44 15.78 31.74
CA LEU A 579 9.12 15.76 32.37
C LEU A 579 8.95 16.85 33.43
N ASP A 580 9.98 17.09 34.25
CA ASP A 580 9.96 18.09 35.30
C ASP A 580 10.04 19.54 34.76
N GLN A 581 10.71 19.72 33.63
CA GLN A 581 10.93 21.03 33.01
C GLN A 581 9.91 21.38 31.92
N LEU A 582 9.07 20.42 31.49
CA LEU A 582 8.12 20.63 30.42
C LEU A 582 7.06 21.66 30.85
N VAL A 583 7.03 22.79 30.14
CA VAL A 583 6.00 23.81 30.28
C VAL A 583 4.98 23.63 29.15
N PRO A 584 3.74 23.16 29.44
CA PRO A 584 2.73 23.03 28.41
C PRO A 584 2.33 24.41 27.86
N PRO A 585 2.14 24.56 26.54
CA PRO A 585 1.68 25.82 25.95
C PRO A 585 0.23 26.12 26.37
N PRO A 586 -0.25 27.36 26.22
CA PRO A 586 -1.56 27.79 26.72
C PRO A 586 -2.74 26.85 26.38
N PRO A 587 -2.87 26.30 25.15
CA PRO A 587 -3.95 25.37 24.81
C PRO A 587 -3.96 24.06 25.61
N LEU A 588 -2.88 23.75 26.33
CA LEU A 588 -2.75 22.56 27.18
C LEU A 588 -2.81 22.88 28.68
N THR A 589 -3.22 24.11 29.02
CA THR A 589 -3.36 24.60 30.41
C THR A 589 -4.74 25.20 30.70
N ASP A 590 -5.63 25.20 29.70
CA ASP A 590 -6.94 25.86 29.72
C ASP A 590 -8.08 25.01 30.32
N GLY A 591 -7.76 23.84 30.89
CA GLY A 591 -8.75 22.89 31.40
C GLY A 591 -9.54 22.15 30.31
N SER A 592 -9.14 22.25 29.04
CA SER A 592 -9.71 21.45 27.97
C SER A 592 -9.45 19.95 28.17
N VAL A 593 -10.20 19.10 27.44
CA VAL A 593 -9.92 17.65 27.38
C VAL A 593 -8.47 17.39 26.98
N GLY A 594 -7.89 18.20 26.09
CA GLY A 594 -6.48 18.11 25.72
C GLY A 594 -5.55 18.32 26.92
N ALA A 595 -5.79 19.37 27.71
CA ALA A 595 -5.03 19.68 28.92
C ALA A 595 -5.12 18.55 29.97
N GLU A 596 -6.33 18.03 30.21
CA GLU A 596 -6.57 16.93 31.16
C GLU A 596 -5.83 15.64 30.74
N ARG A 597 -5.94 15.25 29.46
CA ARG A 597 -5.27 14.06 28.94
C ARG A 597 -3.75 14.22 28.94
N ALA A 598 -3.24 15.40 28.62
CA ALA A 598 -1.82 15.69 28.75
C ALA A 598 -1.34 15.58 30.22
N ALA A 599 -2.13 16.05 31.18
CA ALA A 599 -1.80 15.87 32.60
C ALA A 599 -1.79 14.39 32.99
N GLN A 600 -2.77 13.60 32.55
CA GLN A 600 -2.83 12.16 32.75
C GLN A 600 -1.62 11.44 32.14
N MET A 601 -1.21 11.83 30.92
CA MET A 601 -0.02 11.30 30.27
C MET A 601 1.23 11.51 31.13
N ARG A 602 1.44 12.74 31.64
CA ARG A 602 2.60 13.04 32.49
C ARG A 602 2.65 12.17 33.75
N GLU A 603 1.49 11.85 34.33
CA GLU A 603 1.41 10.97 35.50
C GLU A 603 1.77 9.52 35.15
N ILE A 604 1.28 9.00 34.02
CA ILE A 604 1.65 7.67 33.53
C ILE A 604 3.16 7.57 33.30
N VAL A 605 3.77 8.59 32.69
CA VAL A 605 5.22 8.63 32.44
C VAL A 605 5.98 8.64 33.77
N ARG A 606 5.54 9.44 34.75
CA ARG A 606 6.16 9.51 36.09
C ARG A 606 6.11 8.17 36.80
N GLU A 607 4.94 7.51 36.82
CA GLU A 607 4.77 6.20 37.43
C GLU A 607 5.69 5.14 36.79
N ARG A 608 5.81 5.14 35.46
CA ARG A 608 6.70 4.20 34.74
C ARG A 608 8.18 4.49 35.00
N LEU A 609 8.59 5.76 35.10
CA LEU A 609 9.95 6.12 35.47
C LEU A 609 10.30 5.66 36.90
N ASP A 610 9.41 5.89 37.87
CA ASP A 610 9.63 5.51 39.27
C ASP A 610 9.70 3.99 39.49
N THR A 611 9.01 3.24 38.64
CA THR A 611 8.95 1.78 38.70
C THR A 611 9.98 1.08 37.82
N PHE A 612 10.66 1.80 36.92
CA PHE A 612 11.70 1.25 36.05
C PHE A 612 12.99 0.98 36.83
N ARG A 613 13.15 -0.27 37.30
CA ARG A 613 14.34 -0.77 38.00
C ARG A 613 15.01 -1.91 37.24
#